data_AF-A0A8J7BWE7-F1
#
_entry.id   AF-A0A8J7BWE7-F1
#
_cell.length_a   1.000
_cell.length_b   1.000
_cell.length_c   1.000
_cell.angle_alpha   90.00
_cell.angle_beta   90.00
_cell.angle_gamma   90.00
#
_symmetry.space_group_name_H-M   'P 1'
#
loop_
_entity.id
_entity.type
_entity.pdbx_description
1 polymer ?
#
loop_
_entity_poly.entity_id
_entity_poly.type
_entity_poly.pdbx_seq_one_letter_code
_entity_poly.pdbx_strand_id
1 'polypeptide(L)'
;MQLELIPVEEFYFALTLAVRTLEDVETPGLVEHVRNKLLVECGQPSTVSPGQQNTFNYVFRVQGVDNSPAPQLLVSLSDWQDKLRLSSDYGWTLDQERKPIRTDKFGRRSHFTLELRSHLQQWLQIPLI
;
A
#
# COMPACT_ATOMS: atom_id res chain seq x y z
N MET A 1 10.45 0.51 -9.71
CA MET A 1 9.16 0.16 -9.09
C MET A 1 8.07 0.56 -10.05
N GLN A 2 7.09 -0.33 -10.31
CA GLN A 2 5.86 -0.02 -11.03
C GLN A 2 4.67 -0.48 -10.20
N LEU A 3 3.60 0.31 -10.16
CA LEU A 3 2.38 0.02 -9.41
C LEU A 3 1.25 -0.32 -10.37
N GLU A 4 0.73 -1.54 -10.26
CA GLU A 4 -0.40 -2.03 -11.03
C GLU A 4 -1.61 -2.14 -10.11
N LEU A 5 -2.67 -1.38 -10.40
CA LEU A 5 -3.86 -1.35 -9.56
C LEU A 5 -4.52 -2.73 -9.51
N ILE A 6 -4.81 -3.20 -8.30
CA ILE A 6 -5.67 -4.37 -8.08
C ILE A 6 -7.12 -3.87 -8.03
N PRO A 7 -7.99 -4.29 -8.97
CA PRO A 7 -9.37 -3.85 -9.00
C PRO A 7 -10.17 -4.51 -7.86
N VAL A 8 -11.37 -4.00 -7.59
CA VAL A 8 -12.21 -4.44 -6.46
C VAL A 8 -12.53 -5.94 -6.51
N GLU A 9 -12.68 -6.50 -7.72
CA GLU A 9 -12.96 -7.92 -7.96
C GLU A 9 -11.82 -8.83 -7.47
N GLU A 10 -10.59 -8.33 -7.46
CA GLU A 10 -9.40 -9.04 -7.00
C GLU A 10 -8.98 -8.66 -5.56
N PHE A 11 -9.67 -7.72 -4.92
CA PHE A 11 -9.29 -7.20 -3.61
C PHE A 11 -9.31 -8.26 -2.50
N TYR A 12 -10.23 -9.23 -2.54
CA TYR A 12 -10.30 -10.31 -1.57
C TYR A 12 -9.00 -11.15 -1.52
N PHE A 13 -8.27 -11.23 -2.64
CA PHE A 13 -6.95 -11.88 -2.66
C PHE A 13 -5.92 -11.07 -1.85
N ALA A 14 -5.93 -9.74 -1.95
CA ALA A 14 -5.01 -8.88 -1.21
C ALA A 14 -5.18 -8.99 0.31
N LEU A 15 -6.41 -9.24 0.79
CA LEU A 15 -6.70 -9.49 2.21
C LEU A 15 -6.03 -10.76 2.75
N THR A 16 -5.66 -11.70 1.87
CA THR A 16 -5.06 -12.97 2.28
C THR A 16 -3.56 -12.87 2.54
N LEU A 17 -2.92 -11.73 2.26
CA LEU A 17 -1.49 -11.54 2.42
C LEU A 17 -1.12 -10.90 3.76
N ALA A 18 0.16 -11.03 4.13
CA ALA A 18 0.72 -10.51 5.37
C ALA A 18 0.96 -8.98 5.34
N VAL A 19 0.02 -8.20 4.81
CA VAL A 19 0.16 -6.75 4.68
C VAL A 19 0.26 -6.10 6.07
N ARG A 20 1.24 -5.21 6.24
CA ARG A 20 1.49 -4.48 7.49
C ARG A 20 1.77 -3.01 7.21
N THR A 21 1.35 -2.14 8.13
CA THR A 21 1.68 -0.72 8.09
C THR A 21 3.20 -0.53 7.91
N LEU A 22 3.54 0.27 6.91
CA LEU A 22 4.89 0.80 6.70
C LEU A 22 5.04 2.12 7.44
N GLU A 23 4.07 3.01 7.27
CA GLU A 23 4.07 4.36 7.78
C GLU A 23 2.66 4.96 7.78
N ASP A 24 2.40 5.86 8.73
CA ASP A 24 1.27 6.78 8.71
C ASP A 24 1.80 8.20 8.52
N VAL A 25 1.42 8.86 7.42
CA VAL A 25 1.83 10.22 7.10
C VAL A 25 0.76 11.19 7.58
N GLU A 26 1.12 12.01 8.56
CA GLU A 26 0.23 13.00 9.18
C GLU A 26 0.54 14.38 8.62
N THR A 27 -0.24 14.78 7.61
CA THR A 27 -0.11 16.10 6.99
C THR A 27 -1.52 16.62 6.67
N PRO A 28 -1.92 17.79 7.19
CA PRO A 28 -3.26 18.32 6.98
C PRO A 28 -3.64 18.39 5.49
N GLY A 29 -4.80 17.82 5.15
CA GLY A 29 -5.32 17.83 3.77
C GLY A 29 -4.62 16.86 2.80
N LEU A 30 -3.57 16.15 3.23
CA LEU A 30 -2.86 15.19 2.38
C LEU A 30 -3.77 14.04 1.94
N VAL A 31 -4.59 13.51 2.85
CA VAL A 31 -5.50 12.39 2.59
C VAL A 31 -6.42 12.69 1.41
N GLU A 32 -7.15 13.81 1.47
CA GLU A 32 -8.04 14.22 0.38
C GLU A 32 -7.28 14.53 -0.92
N HIS A 33 -6.08 15.12 -0.81
CA HIS A 33 -5.26 15.38 -1.99
C HIS A 33 -4.83 14.10 -2.70
N VAL A 34 -4.33 13.11 -1.95
CA VAL A 34 -3.95 11.79 -2.49
C VAL A 34 -5.16 11.05 -3.04
N ARG A 35 -6.29 11.06 -2.32
CA ARG A 35 -7.53 10.45 -2.77
C ARG A 35 -7.96 10.99 -4.13
N ASN A 36 -7.94 12.31 -4.32
CA ASN A 36 -8.31 12.95 -5.58
C ASN A 36 -7.33 12.59 -6.71
N LYS A 37 -6.02 12.54 -6.43
CA LYS A 37 -5.01 12.10 -7.41
C LYS A 37 -5.24 10.65 -7.84
N LEU A 38 -5.42 9.75 -6.88
CA LEU A 38 -5.68 8.33 -7.17
C LEU A 38 -7.00 8.13 -7.91
N LEU A 39 -8.04 8.92 -7.61
CA LEU A 39 -9.30 8.87 -8.34
C LEU A 39 -9.12 9.24 -9.83
N VAL A 40 -8.29 10.23 -10.12
CA VAL A 40 -7.99 10.65 -11.50
C VAL A 40 -7.13 9.61 -12.24
N GLU A 41 -6.09 9.09 -11.59
CA GLU A 41 -5.12 8.17 -12.22
C GLU A 41 -5.63 6.74 -12.31
N CYS A 42 -6.42 6.29 -11.33
CA CYS A 42 -6.78 4.89 -11.13
C CYS A 42 -8.29 4.63 -11.18
N GLY A 43 -9.14 5.67 -11.15
CA GLY A 43 -10.57 5.51 -11.05
C GLY A 43 -11.00 5.09 -9.65
N GLN A 44 -11.83 4.05 -9.52
CA GLN A 44 -12.42 3.68 -8.23
C GLN A 44 -11.39 3.01 -7.30
N PRO A 45 -11.50 3.19 -5.96
CA PRO A 45 -10.70 2.45 -5.00
C PRO A 45 -10.90 0.94 -5.08
N SER A 46 -9.91 0.17 -4.62
CA SER A 46 -9.98 -1.30 -4.54
C SER A 46 -10.97 -1.80 -3.47
N THR A 47 -11.53 -0.92 -2.64
CA THR A 47 -12.57 -1.25 -1.66
C THR A 47 -13.73 -0.27 -1.67
N VAL A 48 -14.92 -0.78 -1.39
CA VAL A 48 -16.09 0.02 -1.03
C VAL A 48 -16.26 -0.05 0.49
N SER A 49 -15.80 0.96 1.23
CA SER A 49 -16.05 1.04 2.69
C SER A 49 -17.23 1.96 2.96
N PRO A 50 -18.27 1.51 3.69
CA PRO A 50 -19.39 2.37 4.10
C PRO A 50 -19.09 3.19 5.37
N GLY A 51 -17.88 3.07 5.96
CA GLY A 51 -17.51 3.72 7.21
C GLY A 51 -16.93 5.13 7.06
N GLN A 52 -16.82 5.87 8.17
CA GLN A 52 -16.17 7.20 8.24
C GLN A 52 -14.63 7.14 8.24
N GLN A 53 -14.04 5.94 8.32
CA GLN A 53 -12.60 5.68 8.24
C GLN A 53 -12.36 4.58 7.21
N ASN A 54 -11.17 4.57 6.59
CA ASN A 54 -10.90 3.77 5.40
C ASN A 54 -11.90 4.08 4.27
N THR A 55 -12.25 5.36 4.13
CA THR A 55 -13.09 5.89 3.05
C THR A 55 -12.55 5.56 1.65
N PHE A 56 -11.25 5.27 1.53
CA PHE A 56 -10.66 4.61 0.36
C PHE A 56 -9.55 3.63 0.75
N ASN A 57 -9.31 2.67 -0.13
CA ASN A 57 -8.11 1.83 -0.12
C ASN A 57 -7.76 1.47 -1.56
N TYR A 58 -6.63 1.95 -2.06
CA TYR A 58 -6.07 1.54 -3.34
C TYR A 58 -4.96 0.55 -3.08
N VAL A 59 -5.11 -0.67 -3.61
CA VAL A 59 -4.11 -1.72 -3.51
C VAL A 59 -3.43 -1.89 -4.84
N PHE A 60 -2.11 -2.01 -4.81
CA PHE A 60 -1.27 -2.16 -5.99
C PHE A 60 -0.43 -3.42 -5.87
N ARG A 61 -0.32 -4.15 -6.97
CA ARG A 61 0.75 -5.10 -7.21
C ARG A 61 2.00 -4.32 -7.60
N VAL A 62 3.11 -4.61 -6.95
CA VAL A 62 4.39 -3.95 -7.20
C VAL A 62 5.25 -4.82 -8.10
N GLN A 63 5.69 -4.27 -9.23
CA GLN A 63 6.63 -4.93 -10.15
C GLN A 63 8.04 -4.32 -10.02
N GLY A 64 9.05 -5.14 -10.33
CA GLY A 64 10.46 -4.73 -10.33
C GLY A 64 11.09 -4.60 -8.94
N VAL A 65 10.49 -5.22 -7.92
CA VAL A 65 11.03 -5.31 -6.56
C VAL A 65 10.96 -6.77 -6.11
N ASP A 66 12.08 -7.32 -5.61
CA ASP A 66 12.11 -8.67 -5.07
C ASP A 66 11.41 -8.73 -3.71
N ASN A 67 10.41 -9.59 -3.57
CA ASN A 67 9.73 -9.90 -2.31
C ASN A 67 9.79 -11.39 -1.94
N SER A 68 10.74 -12.13 -2.52
CA SER A 68 10.91 -13.56 -2.23
C SER A 68 11.02 -13.81 -0.71
N PRO A 69 10.39 -14.88 -0.20
CA PRO A 69 9.81 -16.00 -0.94
C PRO A 69 8.39 -15.77 -1.47
N ALA A 70 7.74 -14.65 -1.13
CA ALA A 70 6.42 -14.35 -1.68
C ALA A 70 6.54 -14.06 -3.19
N PRO A 71 5.68 -14.64 -4.04
CA PRO A 71 5.75 -14.47 -5.49
C PRO A 71 5.32 -13.07 -5.94
N GLN A 72 4.71 -12.30 -5.03
CA GLN A 72 4.10 -11.01 -5.29
C GLN A 72 4.42 -10.07 -4.14
N LEU A 73 4.35 -8.78 -4.44
CA LEU A 73 4.49 -7.69 -3.47
C LEU A 73 3.28 -6.80 -3.62
N LEU A 74 2.61 -6.51 -2.51
CA LEU A 74 1.51 -5.57 -2.46
C LEU A 74 1.88 -4.32 -1.69
N VAL A 75 1.33 -3.20 -2.15
CA VAL A 75 1.29 -1.94 -1.43
C VAL A 75 -0.15 -1.48 -1.38
N SER A 76 -0.56 -0.87 -0.27
CA SER A 76 -1.85 -0.20 -0.17
C SER A 76 -1.73 1.22 0.35
N LEU A 77 -2.54 2.11 -0.22
CA LEU A 77 -2.72 3.49 0.19
C LEU A 77 -4.16 3.65 0.69
N SER A 78 -4.32 3.99 1.96
CA SER A 78 -5.63 4.18 2.58
C SER A 78 -5.63 5.36 3.53
N ASP A 79 -6.82 5.89 3.85
CA ASP A 79 -7.00 6.81 4.96
C ASP A 79 -7.15 6.06 6.28
N TRP A 80 -6.51 6.56 7.33
CA TRP A 80 -6.67 6.08 8.69
C TRP A 80 -6.59 7.23 9.68
N GLN A 81 -7.71 7.58 10.33
CA GLN A 81 -7.76 8.67 11.32
C GLN A 81 -7.16 9.99 10.80
N ASP A 82 -7.55 10.40 9.58
CA ASP A 82 -7.02 11.59 8.89
C ASP A 82 -5.51 11.54 8.55
N LYS A 83 -4.92 10.35 8.57
CA LYS A 83 -3.55 10.09 8.11
C LYS A 83 -3.57 9.26 6.84
N LEU A 84 -2.60 9.52 5.96
CA LEU A 84 -2.35 8.63 4.83
C LEU A 84 -1.54 7.44 5.32
N ARG A 85 -2.15 6.25 5.33
CA ARG A 85 -1.48 5.01 5.69
C ARG A 85 -0.91 4.34 4.46
N LEU A 86 0.40 4.09 4.50
CA LEU A 86 1.09 3.22 3.56
C LEU A 86 1.25 1.84 4.22
N SER A 87 0.82 0.78 3.53
CA SER A 87 1.01 -0.60 4.01
C SER A 87 1.61 -1.48 2.92
N SER A 88 2.31 -2.53 3.33
CA SER A 88 2.87 -3.52 2.42
C SER A 88 3.20 -4.82 3.15
N ASP A 89 3.14 -5.92 2.41
CA ASP A 89 3.68 -7.21 2.82
C ASP A 89 5.21 -7.33 2.59
N TYR A 90 5.90 -6.26 2.16
CA TYR A 90 7.37 -6.29 1.97
C TYR A 90 8.11 -6.76 3.23
N GLY A 91 8.91 -7.83 3.10
CA GLY A 91 9.63 -8.40 4.25
C GLY A 91 8.76 -9.25 5.19
N TRP A 92 7.51 -9.50 4.82
CA TRP A 92 6.62 -10.46 5.46
C TRP A 92 6.20 -11.54 4.47
N THR A 93 5.92 -12.73 4.99
CA THR A 93 5.22 -13.78 4.26
C THR A 93 4.31 -14.51 5.24
N LEU A 94 3.48 -15.42 4.74
CA LEU A 94 2.77 -16.39 5.57
C LEU A 94 3.58 -17.69 5.66
N ASP A 95 3.58 -18.30 6.84
CA ASP A 95 4.05 -19.68 7.01
C ASP A 95 2.98 -20.70 6.57
N GLN A 96 3.25 -21.99 6.77
CA GLN A 96 2.34 -23.08 6.41
C GLN A 96 1.00 -23.04 7.16
N GLU A 97 0.96 -22.42 8.33
CA GLU A 97 -0.25 -22.24 9.16
C GLU A 97 -0.96 -20.92 8.86
N ARG A 98 -0.55 -20.22 7.79
CA ARG A 98 -1.01 -18.87 7.44
C ARG A 98 -0.73 -17.83 8.51
N LYS A 99 0.32 -18.02 9.31
CA LYS A 99 0.78 -17.03 10.29
C LYS A 99 1.80 -16.10 9.64
N PRO A 100 1.66 -14.78 9.83
CA PRO A 100 2.64 -13.80 9.36
C PRO A 100 4.01 -13.97 10.01
N ILE A 101 5.04 -14.21 9.19
CA ILE A 101 6.44 -14.34 9.60
C ILE A 101 7.32 -13.35 8.83
N ARG A 102 8.42 -12.93 9.45
CA ARG A 102 9.41 -12.03 8.82
C ARG A 102 10.30 -12.80 7.88
N THR A 103 10.68 -12.17 6.76
CA THR A 103 11.70 -12.69 5.84
C THR A 103 13.02 -11.96 6.06
N ASP A 104 14.08 -12.40 5.39
CA ASP A 104 15.40 -11.74 5.44
C ASP A 104 15.36 -10.28 4.93
N LYS A 105 14.31 -9.93 4.17
CA LYS A 105 14.09 -8.56 3.67
C LYS A 105 13.48 -7.63 4.72
N PHE A 106 12.99 -8.15 5.85
CA PHE A 106 12.33 -7.35 6.88
C PHE A 106 13.18 -6.17 7.35
N GLY A 107 14.50 -6.37 7.51
CA GLY A 107 15.44 -5.31 7.89
C GLY A 107 15.57 -4.16 6.88
N ARG A 108 15.08 -4.34 5.65
CA ARG A 108 15.09 -3.33 4.58
C ARG A 108 13.76 -2.58 4.43
N ARG A 109 12.78 -2.82 5.32
CA ARG A 109 11.46 -2.17 5.23
C ARG A 109 11.55 -0.65 5.22
N SER A 110 12.42 -0.05 6.03
CA SER A 110 12.60 1.41 6.04
C SER A 110 13.11 1.95 4.70
N HIS A 111 14.05 1.25 4.05
CA HIS A 111 14.53 1.61 2.71
C HIS A 111 13.43 1.50 1.68
N PHE A 112 12.69 0.39 1.69
CA PHE A 112 11.54 0.19 0.80
C PHE A 112 10.47 1.27 0.99
N THR A 113 10.17 1.67 2.23
CA THR A 113 9.25 2.78 2.51
C THR A 113 9.73 4.08 1.86
N LEU A 114 11.02 4.41 1.95
CA LEU A 114 11.58 5.61 1.31
C LEU A 114 11.48 5.55 -0.22
N GLU A 115 11.79 4.39 -0.83
CA GLU A 115 11.65 4.19 -2.28
C GLU A 115 10.19 4.32 -2.73
N LEU A 116 9.26 3.73 -1.97
CA LEU A 116 7.83 3.84 -2.23
C LEU A 116 7.36 5.28 -2.13
N ARG A 117 7.74 6.01 -1.07
CA ARG A 117 7.40 7.43 -0.93
C ARG A 117 7.92 8.25 -2.11
N SER A 118 9.20 8.10 -2.44
CA SER A 118 9.82 8.83 -3.56
C SER A 118 9.07 8.56 -4.87
N HIS A 119 8.72 7.30 -5.12
CA HIS A 119 7.93 6.91 -6.29
C HIS A 119 6.53 7.55 -6.28
N LEU A 120 5.81 7.50 -5.15
CA LEU A 120 4.48 8.11 -5.03
C LEU A 120 4.51 9.63 -5.17
N GLN A 121 5.54 10.31 -4.64
CA GLN A 121 5.73 11.74 -4.82
C GLN A 121 5.91 12.09 -6.29
N GLN A 122 6.75 11.33 -7.01
CA GLN A 122 7.01 11.55 -8.43
C GLN A 122 5.78 11.21 -9.29
N TRP A 123 5.09 10.13 -9.00
CA TRP A 123 3.94 9.70 -9.80
C TRP A 123 2.72 10.60 -9.57
N LEU A 124 2.34 10.83 -8.31
CA LEU A 124 1.12 11.60 -7.99
C LEU A 124 1.37 13.11 -7.90
N GLN A 125 2.63 13.54 -7.96
CA GLN A 125 3.05 14.95 -7.82
C GLN A 125 2.59 15.54 -6.47
N ILE A 126 2.83 14.81 -5.37
CA ILE A 126 2.39 15.15 -4.01
C ILE A 126 3.57 15.31 -3.04
N PRO A 127 3.47 16.19 -2.01
CA PRO A 127 4.55 16.41 -1.06
C PRO A 127 4.49 15.43 0.13
N LEU A 128 4.98 14.20 -0.05
CA LEU A 128 5.21 13.26 1.05
C LEU A 128 6.57 13.51 1.73
N ILE A 129 6.82 14.74 2.22
CA ILE A 129 8.06 15.14 2.92
C ILE A 129 8.03 14.62 4.37
#